data_AF-A0A7W0RG28-F1
#
_entry.id   AF-A0A7W0RG28-F1
#
_cell.length_a   1.000
_cell.length_b   1.000
_cell.length_c   1.000
_cell.angle_alpha   90.00
_cell.angle_beta   90.00
_cell.angle_gamma   90.00
#
_symmetry.space_group_name_H-M   'P 1'
#
loop_
_entity.id
_entity.type
_entity.pdbx_description
1 polymer ?
#
loop_
_entity_poly.entity_id
_entity_poly.type
_entity_poly.pdbx_seq_one_letter_code
_entity_poly.pdbx_strand_id
1 'polypeptide(L)' 'MECPSCSEPWLRPSNLPGRYRCVFCLHRFEIRSQCPDCHAHMTIARMSHTADLHCNACGAWMLRAI' A
#
# COMPACT_ATOMS: atom_id res chain seq x y z
N MET A 1 6.60 6.57 4.87
CA MET A 1 5.75 6.20 3.73
C MET A 1 4.64 7.22 3.65
N GLU A 2 4.43 7.79 2.48
CA GLU A 2 3.38 8.78 2.26
C GLU A 2 2.01 8.08 2.18
N CYS A 3 0.99 8.66 2.79
CA CYS A 3 -0.37 8.16 2.72
C CYS A 3 -0.98 8.59 1.39
N PRO A 4 -1.52 7.69 0.56
CA PRO A 4 -2.14 8.09 -0.72
C PRO A 4 -3.42 8.91 -0.56
N SER A 5 -3.97 9.03 0.65
CA SER A 5 -5.18 9.82 0.92
C SER A 5 -4.89 11.24 1.41
N CYS A 6 -3.92 11.42 2.32
CA CYS A 6 -3.58 12.76 2.86
C CYS A 6 -2.17 13.23 2.50
N SER A 7 -1.42 12.47 1.70
CA SER A 7 -0.05 12.75 1.26
C SER A 7 0.98 12.90 2.38
N GLU A 8 0.65 12.53 3.62
CA GLU A 8 1.56 12.66 4.75
C GLU A 8 2.40 11.40 4.99
N PRO A 9 3.62 11.55 5.54
CA PRO A 9 4.56 10.44 5.75
C PRO A 9 4.20 9.47 6.89
N TRP A 10 2.99 9.56 7.46
CA TRP A 10 2.54 8.83 8.66
C TRP A 10 1.85 7.49 8.38
N LEU A 11 2.07 6.88 7.21
CA LEU A 11 1.54 5.55 6.92
C LEU A 11 2.34 4.47 7.67
N ARG A 12 1.64 3.65 8.48
CA ARG A 12 2.25 2.59 9.30
C ARG A 12 1.64 1.23 8.99
N PRO A 13 2.41 0.13 9.05
CA PRO A 13 1.85 -1.21 8.98
C PRO A 13 1.01 -1.51 10.24
N SER A 14 -0.03 -2.31 10.07
CA SER A 14 -0.88 -2.81 11.16
C SER A 14 -0.40 -4.18 11.64
N ASN A 15 -1.00 -4.70 12.70
CA ASN A 15 -0.74 -6.08 13.19
C ASN A 15 -1.15 -7.15 12.16
N LEU A 16 -2.04 -6.82 11.23
CA LEU A 16 -2.42 -7.72 10.17
C LEU A 16 -1.47 -7.57 8.98
N PRO A 17 -0.92 -8.67 8.47
CA PRO A 17 0.03 -8.63 7.37
C PRO A 17 -0.68 -8.02 6.16
N GLY A 18 -0.04 -7.03 5.54
CA GLY A 18 -0.55 -6.41 4.31
C GLY A 18 -1.62 -5.37 4.57
N ARG A 19 -1.85 -4.98 5.83
CA ARG A 19 -2.68 -3.83 6.17
C ARG A 19 -1.82 -2.68 6.65
N TYR A 20 -2.18 -1.50 6.19
CA TYR A 20 -1.55 -0.24 6.56
C TYR A 20 -2.61 0.72 7.09
N ARG A 21 -2.22 1.60 7.99
CA ARG A 21 -3.09 2.65 8.52
C ARG A 21 -2.31 3.95 8.58
N CYS A 22 -2.93 5.03 8.12
CA CYS A 22 -2.41 6.36 8.37
C CYS A 22 -2.70 6.77 9.81
N VAL A 23 -1.70 7.27 10.53
CA VAL A 23 -1.90 7.76 11.91
C VAL A 23 -2.63 9.11 11.93
N PHE A 24 -2.49 9.90 10.85
CA PHE A 24 -3.09 11.22 10.76
C PHE A 24 -4.55 11.18 10.30
N CYS A 25 -4.82 10.75 9.06
CA CYS A 25 -6.18 10.70 8.52
C CYS A 25 -6.97 9.45 8.92
N LEU A 26 -6.37 8.54 9.70
CA LEU A 26 -6.97 7.27 10.17
C LEU A 26 -7.46 6.31 9.07
N HIS A 27 -7.24 6.62 7.80
CA HIS A 27 -7.57 5.75 6.69
C HIS A 27 -6.80 4.44 6.75
N ARG A 28 -7.51 3.38 6.39
CA ARG A 28 -7.02 2.01 6.37
C ARG A 28 -6.80 1.62 4.92
N PHE A 29 -5.71 0.92 4.69
CA PHE A 29 -5.31 0.43 3.39
C PHE A 29 -4.97 -1.06 3.49
N GLU A 30 -5.33 -1.82 2.47
CA GLU A 30 -4.84 -3.17 2.27
C GLU A 30 -3.95 -3.21 1.03
N ILE A 31 -2.87 -3.98 1.09
CA ILE A 31 -2.06 -4.29 -0.08
C ILE A 31 -2.78 -5.35 -0.92
N ARG A 32 -2.84 -5.14 -2.23
CA ARG A 32 -3.39 -6.10 -3.19
C ARG A 32 -2.30 -6.52 -4.16
N SER A 33 -2.29 -7.78 -4.55
CA SER A 33 -1.40 -8.27 -5.62
C SER A 33 -1.76 -7.68 -6.99
N GLN A 34 -3.02 -7.28 -7.18
CA GLN A 34 -3.48 -6.60 -8.38
C GLN A 34 -3.38 -5.09 -8.20
N CYS A 35 -2.68 -4.42 -9.12
CA CYS A 35 -2.61 -2.96 -9.16
C CYS A 35 -3.98 -2.38 -9.53
N PRO A 36 -4.52 -1.39 -8.79
CA PRO A 36 -5.79 -0.77 -9.14
C PRO A 36 -5.74 0.09 -10.41
N ASP A 37 -4.54 0.49 -10.85
CA ASP A 37 -4.36 1.44 -11.95
C ASP A 37 -4.12 0.73 -13.29
N CYS A 38 -3.10 -0.13 -13.36
CA CYS A 38 -2.73 -0.84 -14.58
C CYS A 38 -3.19 -2.30 -14.63
N HIS A 39 -3.87 -2.80 -13.60
CA HIS A 39 -4.31 -4.20 -13.45
C HIS A 39 -3.19 -5.25 -13.49
N ALA A 40 -1.92 -4.84 -13.43
CA ALA A 40 -0.80 -5.77 -13.34
C ALA A 40 -0.86 -6.54 -12.01
N HIS A 41 -0.64 -7.85 -12.09
CA HIS A 41 -0.46 -8.70 -10.93
C HIS A 41 1.01 -8.76 -10.55
N MET A 42 1.32 -8.60 -9.27
CA MET A 42 2.66 -8.83 -8.76
C MET A 42 2.68 -9.69 -7.52
N THR A 43 3.78 -10.44 -7.40
CA THR A 43 4.02 -11.35 -6.28
C THR A 43 4.63 -10.56 -5.13
N ILE A 44 3.86 -10.39 -4.07
CA ILE A 44 4.31 -9.74 -2.82
C ILE A 44 5.07 -10.81 -2.03
N ALA A 45 6.40 -10.84 -2.19
CA ALA A 45 7.23 -11.91 -1.63
C ALA A 45 7.52 -11.73 -0.14
N ARG A 46 7.55 -10.48 0.35
CA ARG A 46 7.78 -10.15 1.76
C ARG A 46 7.08 -8.85 2.15
N MET A 47 6.09 -8.94 3.03
CA MET A 47 5.37 -7.77 3.59
C MET A 47 6.21 -6.90 4.55
N SER A 48 7.53 -7.09 4.55
CA SER A 48 8.50 -6.29 5.30
C SER A 48 9.13 -5.19 4.43
N HIS A 49 9.09 -5.32 3.11
CA HIS A 49 9.70 -4.38 2.19
C HIS A 49 8.69 -3.35 1.68
N THR A 50 9.14 -2.09 1.68
CA THR A 50 8.35 -0.96 1.21
C THR A 50 8.22 -0.94 -0.32
N ALA A 51 9.11 -1.65 -1.01
CA ALA A 51 9.11 -1.79 -2.46
C ALA A 51 7.90 -2.57 -2.98
N ASP A 52 7.37 -3.52 -2.20
CA ASP A 52 6.17 -4.28 -2.54
C ASP A 52 4.89 -3.42 -2.54
N LEU A 53 4.94 -2.17 -2.08
CA LEU A 53 3.77 -1.28 -2.03
C LEU A 53 3.55 -0.50 -3.33
N HIS A 54 4.54 -0.48 -4.22
CA HIS A 54 4.44 0.15 -5.53
C HIS A 54 4.45 -0.89 -6.64
N CYS A 55 3.59 -0.70 -7.62
CA CYS A 55 3.54 -1.55 -8.79
C CYS A 55 4.81 -1.40 -9.62
N ASN A 56 5.50 -2.50 -9.93
CA ASN A 56 6.68 -2.47 -10.80
C ASN A 56 6.36 -2.07 -12.26
N ALA A 57 5.10 -2.16 -12.70
CA ALA A 57 4.71 -1.85 -14.08
C ALA A 57 4.43 -0.35 -14.28
N CYS A 58 3.69 0.29 -13.37
CA CYS A 58 3.28 1.70 -13.49
C CYS A 58 3.78 2.61 -12.37
N GLY A 59 4.42 2.06 -11.33
CA GLY A 59 4.83 2.82 -10.14
C GLY A 59 3.68 3.25 -9.23
N ALA A 60 2.42 2.93 -9.56
CA ALA A 60 1.27 3.30 -8.73
C ALA A 60 1.24 2.50 -7.42
N TRP A 61 0.57 3.06 -6.42
CA TRP A 61 0.35 2.38 -5.14
C TRP A 61 -0.50 1.13 -5.32
N MET A 62 -0.04 0.01 -4.78
CA MET A 62 -0.81 -1.22 -4.65
C MET A 62 -1.68 -1.25 -3.39
N LEU A 63 -1.92 -0.08 -2.82
CA LEU A 63 -2.73 0.13 -1.63
C LEU A 63 -4.16 0.42 -2.04
N ARG A 64 -5.10 -0.37 -1.53
CA ARG A 64 -6.53 -0.14 -1.67
C ARG A 64 -7.11 0.36 -0.36
N ALA A 65 -7.83 1.48 -0.38
CA ALA A 65 -8.57 1.96 0.77
C ALA A 65 -9.74 1.03 1.09
N ILE A 66 -9.96 0.76 2.39
CA ILE A 66 -11.03 -0.11 2.92
C ILE A 66 -11.86 0.60 4.00
#